data_AF-A0A1A8JMK6-F1
#
_entry.id   AF-A0A1A8JMK6-F1
#
_cell.length_a   1.000
_cell.length_b   1.000
_cell.length_c   1.000
_cell.angle_alpha   90.00
_cell.angle_beta   90.00
_cell.angle_gamma   90.00
#
_symmetry.space_group_name_H-M   'P 1'
#
loop_
_entity.id
_entity.type
_entity.pdbx_description
1 polymer ?
#
loop_
_entity_poly.entity_id
_entity_poly.type
_entity_poly.pdbx_seq_one_letter_code
_entity_poly.pdbx_strand_id
1 'polypeptide(L)' 'GLVPGRQYQAEVLSLSGELQNRASTMGRTTPKPPVSFLFGGVTNTSLEITWSGPADCDYDDFDLQWSPP' A
#
# COMPACT_ATOMS: atom_id res chain seq x y z
N GLY A 1 -15.27 -3.87 -4.00
CA GLY A 1 -13.96 -4.55 -4.03
C GLY A 1 -13.28 -4.40 -2.70
N LEU A 2 -12.08 -4.98 -2.52
CA LEU A 2 -11.25 -4.73 -1.33
C LEU A 2 -10.68 -3.30 -1.35
N VAL A 3 -10.31 -2.77 -0.18
CA VAL A 3 -9.68 -1.45 -0.06
C VAL A 3 -8.17 -1.60 -0.26
N PRO A 4 -7.54 -0.85 -1.19
CA PRO A 4 -6.09 -0.88 -1.40
C PRO A 4 -5.30 -0.57 -0.13
N GLY A 5 -4.19 -1.27 0.03
CA GLY A 5 -3.36 -1.15 1.21
C GLY A 5 -4.03 -1.67 2.50
N ARG A 6 -5.25 -2.20 2.49
CA ARG A 6 -5.86 -2.74 3.70
C ARG A 6 -5.40 -4.17 3.98
N GLN A 7 -5.17 -4.45 5.26
CA GLN A 7 -4.90 -5.81 5.76
C GLN A 7 -6.21 -6.57 5.96
N TYR A 8 -6.23 -7.82 5.50
CA TYR A 8 -7.37 -8.73 5.57
C TYR A 8 -6.92 -10.10 6.09
N GLN A 9 -7.83 -10.80 6.76
CA GLN A 9 -7.72 -12.24 7.00
C GLN A 9 -8.45 -12.97 5.88
N ALA A 10 -7.72 -13.79 5.12
CA ALA A 10 -8.30 -14.70 4.14
C ALA A 10 -8.47 -16.08 4.78
N GLU A 11 -9.59 -16.72 4.49
CA GLU A 11 -9.96 -18.00 5.09
C GLU A 11 -10.44 -18.98 4.02
N VAL A 12 -9.97 -20.23 4.12
CA VAL A 12 -10.34 -21.33 3.25
C VAL A 12 -10.96 -22.43 4.10
N LEU A 13 -12.16 -22.86 3.72
CA LEU A 13 -12.87 -23.98 4.31
C LEU A 13 -12.96 -25.10 3.27
N SER A 14 -12.39 -26.27 3.58
CA SER A 14 -12.61 -27.48 2.80
C SER A 14 -13.68 -28.35 3.46
N LEU A 15 -14.50 -28.98 2.63
CA LEU A 15 -15.63 -29.81 3.04
C LEU A 15 -15.52 -31.18 2.35
N SER A 16 -15.67 -32.26 3.12
CA SER A 16 -15.64 -33.65 2.64
C SER A 16 -16.68 -34.47 3.39
N GLY A 17 -17.92 -34.48 2.88
CA GLY A 17 -19.06 -35.05 3.62
C GLY A 17 -19.28 -34.25 4.90
N GLU A 18 -19.29 -34.94 6.05
CA GLU A 18 -19.41 -34.32 7.38
C GLU A 18 -18.08 -33.76 7.92
N LEU A 19 -16.96 -33.97 7.22
CA LEU A 19 -15.66 -33.46 7.64
C LEU A 19 -15.43 -32.05 7.10
N GLN A 20 -14.89 -31.18 7.97
CA GLN A 20 -14.49 -29.83 7.61
C GLN A 20 -13.06 -29.54 8.07
N ASN A 21 -12.32 -28.76 7.29
CA ASN A 21 -11.02 -28.22 7.67
C ASN A 21 -10.92 -26.74 7.29
N ARG A 22 -10.29 -25.94 8.16
CA ARG A 22 -10.22 -24.49 8.04
C ARG A 22 -8.77 -24.05 8.12
N ALA A 23 -8.34 -23.25 7.15
CA ALA A 23 -7.04 -22.61 7.13
C ALA A 23 -7.24 -21.10 6.95
N SER A 24 -6.40 -20.29 7.59
CA SER A 24 -6.45 -18.84 7.41
C SER A 24 -5.06 -18.23 7.30
N THR A 25 -4.98 -17.08 6.66
CA THR A 25 -3.75 -16.30 6.52
C THR A 25 -4.06 -14.80 6.55
N MET A 26 -3.08 -13.99 6.93
CA MET A 26 -3.16 -12.54 6.85
C MET A 26 -2.49 -12.07 5.56
N GLY A 27 -3.13 -11.14 4.86
CA GLY A 27 -2.58 -10.53 3.66
C GLY A 27 -2.97 -9.07 3.55
N ARG A 28 -2.07 -8.24 3.03
CA ARG A 28 -2.34 -6.83 2.72
C ARG A 28 -2.49 -6.67 1.22
N THR A 29 -3.51 -5.95 0.79
CA THR A 29 -3.62 -5.55 -0.62
C THR A 29 -2.56 -4.48 -0.91
N THR A 30 -2.16 -4.33 -2.17
CA THR A 30 -1.16 -3.32 -2.55
C THR A 30 -1.69 -1.90 -2.29
N PRO A 31 -0.97 -1.04 -1.55
CA PRO A 31 -1.32 0.36 -1.42
C PRO A 31 -1.29 1.09 -2.77
N LYS A 32 -2.07 2.16 -2.90
CA LYS A 32 -1.96 3.08 -4.03
C LYS A 32 -0.68 3.91 -3.91
N PRO A 33 -0.08 4.35 -5.03
CA PRO A 33 1.04 5.28 -4.99
C PRO A 33 0.61 6.67 -4.48
N PRO A 34 1.53 7.50 -3.98
CA PRO A 34 1.27 8.91 -3.72
C PRO A 34 0.84 9.64 -4.99
N VAL A 35 0.11 10.73 -4.83
CA VAL A 35 -0.42 11.55 -5.95
C VAL A 35 0.07 13.00 -5.83
N SER A 36 -0.03 13.74 -6.94
CA SER A 36 0.39 15.16 -6.99
C SER A 36 1.86 15.38 -6.62
N PHE A 37 2.77 14.59 -7.21
CA PHE A 37 4.21 14.75 -7.01
C PHE A 37 4.70 16.02 -7.69
N LEU A 38 5.13 17.00 -6.91
CA LEU A 38 5.47 18.34 -7.38
C LEU A 38 6.82 18.80 -6.83
N PHE A 39 7.51 19.58 -7.66
CA PHE A 39 8.72 20.29 -7.28
C PHE A 39 8.36 21.71 -6.82
N GLY A 40 8.80 22.07 -5.62
CA GLY A 40 8.69 23.41 -5.06
C GLY A 40 9.93 24.24 -5.38
N GLY A 41 10.62 24.72 -4.35
CA GLY A 41 11.89 25.41 -4.50
C GLY A 41 13.01 24.50 -5.02
N VAL A 42 13.72 24.96 -6.05
CA VAL A 42 14.92 24.30 -6.59
C VAL A 42 16.10 25.26 -6.53
N THR A 43 17.20 24.82 -5.93
CA THR A 43 18.48 25.53 -5.91
C THR A 43 19.59 24.61 -6.39
N ASN A 44 20.83 25.13 -6.45
CA ASN A 44 21.99 24.32 -6.83
C ASN A 44 22.32 23.21 -5.82
N THR A 45 21.79 23.27 -4.59
CA THR A 45 22.14 22.34 -3.50
C THR A 45 20.94 21.78 -2.76
N SER A 46 19.72 22.23 -3.08
CA SER A 46 18.51 21.80 -2.40
C SER A 46 17.33 21.74 -3.36
N LEU A 47 16.40 20.87 -3.03
CA LEU A 47 15.18 20.68 -3.79
C LEU A 47 14.07 20.34 -2.81
N GLU A 48 12.93 20.99 -2.98
CA GLU A 48 11.71 20.72 -2.23
C GLU A 48 10.76 19.87 -3.07
N ILE A 49 10.27 18.77 -2.49
CA ILE A 49 9.29 17.89 -3.11
C ILE A 49 8.07 17.86 -2.22
N THR A 50 6.89 17.98 -2.83
CA THR A 50 5.63 17.76 -2.15
C THR A 50 4.84 16.68 -2.87
N TRP A 51 4.06 15.93 -2.10
CA TRP A 51 3.11 14.95 -2.60
C TRP A 51 1.92 14.86 -1.64
N SER A 52 0.87 14.20 -2.07
CA SER A 52 -0.33 13.93 -1.28
C SER A 52 -0.59 12.44 -1.21
N GLY A 53 -1.17 12.00 -0.09
CA GLY A 53 -1.56 10.60 0.09
C GLY A 53 -2.72 10.21 -0.83
N PRO A 54 -2.79 8.93 -1.26
CA PRO A 54 -3.87 8.45 -2.09
C PRO A 54 -5.20 8.42 -1.31
N ALA A 55 -6.29 8.85 -1.96
CA ALA A 55 -7.64 8.69 -1.41
C ALA A 55 -8.08 7.23 -1.40
N ASP A 56 -8.90 6.85 -0.42
CA ASP A 56 -9.46 5.51 -0.24
C ASP A 56 -8.39 4.40 -0.29
N CYS A 57 -7.35 4.55 0.52
CA CYS A 57 -6.22 3.65 0.64
C CYS A 57 -5.66 3.70 2.05
N ASP A 58 -5.36 2.54 2.62
CA ASP A 58 -4.61 2.48 3.88
C ASP A 58 -3.11 2.40 3.55
N TYR A 59 -2.27 3.17 4.23
CA TYR A 59 -0.81 3.10 4.10
C TYR A 59 -0.18 3.52 5.43
N ASP A 60 1.08 3.13 5.63
CA ASP A 60 1.77 3.35 6.90
C ASP A 60 2.75 4.54 6.79
N ASP A 61 3.53 4.61 5.71
CA ASP A 61 4.48 5.70 5.43
C ASP A 61 4.80 5.83 3.92
N PHE A 62 5.65 6.79 3.55
CA PHE A 62 6.23 6.97 2.22
C PHE A 62 7.75 6.84 2.24
N ASP A 63 8.29 6.04 1.32
CA ASP A 63 9.72 5.97 1.09
C ASP A 63 10.14 6.92 -0.05
N LEU A 64 11.04 7.87 0.25
CA LEU A 64 11.64 8.75 -0.75
C LEU A 64 13.03 8.23 -1.15
N GLN A 65 13.23 7.98 -2.44
CA GLN A 65 14.53 7.58 -2.99
C GLN A 65 14.98 8.59 -4.04
N TRP A 66 16.28 8.92 -4.01
CA TRP A 66 16.93 9.79 -4.99
C TRP A 66 18.32 9.25 -5.31
N SER A 67 18.76 9.45 -6.55
CA SER A 67 20.10 9.09 -7.01
C SER A 67 20.60 10.17 -7.96
N PRO A 68 21.74 10.83 -7.68
CA PRO A 68 22.38 11.71 -8.64
C PRO A 68 22.74 10.92 -9.91
N PRO A 69 22.73 11.56 -11.09
CA PRO A 69 23.29 10.98 -12.32
C PRO A 69 24.80 10.74 -12.21
#